data_AF-A0A368T6N0-F1
#
_entry.id   AF-A0A368T6N0-F1
#
_cell.length_a   1.000
_cell.length_b   1.000
_cell.length_c   1.000
_cell.angle_alpha   90.00
_cell.angle_beta   90.00
_cell.angle_gamma   90.00
#
_symmetry.space_group_name_H-M   'P 1'
#
loop_
_entity.id
_entity.type
_entity.pdbx_description
1 polymer ?
#
loop_
_entity_poly.entity_id
_entity_poly.type
_entity_poly.pdbx_seq_one_letter_code
_entity_poly.pdbx_strand_id
1 'polypeptide(L)'
;MTRATRLAIYERDGWICQLCSEPVDPDLPYLDNWAASLDHIVCQAWTDEPDHSPENLRLAHRWCNSVRGDETYYETSVLAAA
;
A
#
# COMPACT_ATOMS: atom_id res chain seq x y z
N MET A 1 7.99 -1.63 12.29
CA MET A 1 8.87 -2.28 11.29
C MET A 1 10.11 -1.44 11.03
N THR A 2 11.28 -2.06 10.79
CA THR A 2 12.55 -1.33 10.59
C THR A 2 12.74 -0.90 9.13
N ARG A 3 13.64 0.07 8.87
CA ARG A 3 14.03 0.46 7.50
C ARG A 3 14.57 -0.72 6.69
N ALA A 4 15.39 -1.58 7.32
CA ALA A 4 15.97 -2.75 6.66
C ALA A 4 14.89 -3.73 6.19
N THR A 5 13.87 -3.96 7.01
CA THR A 5 12.73 -4.82 6.64
C THR A 5 11.94 -4.23 5.47
N ARG A 6 11.73 -2.91 5.43
CA ARG A 6 11.07 -2.25 4.28
C ARG A 6 11.87 -2.47 2.99
N LEU A 7 13.18 -2.26 3.07
CA LEU A 7 14.08 -2.42 1.92
C LEU A 7 14.05 -3.87 1.40
N ALA A 8 14.08 -4.86 2.30
CA ALA A 8 13.99 -6.27 1.92
C ALA A 8 12.68 -6.60 1.17
N ILE A 9 11.55 -5.98 1.55
CA ILE A 9 10.27 -6.14 0.82
C ILE A 9 10.37 -5.49 -0.56
N TYR A 10 10.94 -4.29 -0.66
CA TYR A 10 11.08 -3.58 -1.93
C TYR A 10 12.00 -4.35 -2.91
N GLU A 11 13.09 -4.92 -2.39
CA GLU A 11 14.02 -5.78 -3.14
C GLU A 11 13.37 -7.11 -3.54
N ARG A 12 12.62 -7.75 -2.64
CA ARG A 12 11.82 -8.96 -2.95
C ARG A 12 10.87 -8.72 -4.11
N ASP A 13 10.23 -7.56 -4.13
CA ASP A 13 9.26 -7.16 -5.15
C ASP A 13 9.92 -6.57 -6.41
N GLY A 14 11.26 -6.60 -6.48
CA GLY A 14 12.05 -6.20 -7.65
C GLY A 14 11.94 -4.72 -8.01
N TRP A 15 11.60 -3.86 -7.04
CA TRP A 15 11.27 -2.46 -7.28
C TRP A 15 10.13 -2.25 -8.30
N ILE A 16 9.24 -3.23 -8.43
CA ILE A 16 8.03 -3.14 -9.25
C ILE A 16 6.82 -2.94 -8.34
N CYS A 17 6.00 -1.95 -8.66
CA CYS A 17 4.72 -1.75 -7.98
C CYS A 17 3.82 -2.95 -8.20
N GLN A 18 3.42 -3.61 -7.13
CA GLN A 18 2.61 -4.84 -7.18
C GLN A 18 1.11 -4.58 -7.44
N LEU A 19 0.73 -3.30 -7.63
CA LEU A 19 -0.63 -2.89 -8.01
C LEU A 19 -0.76 -2.59 -9.51
N CYS A 20 0.16 -1.80 -10.06
CA CYS A 20 0.11 -1.37 -11.47
C CYS A 20 1.18 -2.02 -12.36
N SER A 21 2.10 -2.80 -11.79
CA SER A 21 3.21 -3.46 -12.47
C SER A 21 4.25 -2.54 -13.12
N GLU A 22 4.27 -1.25 -12.78
CA GLU A 22 5.27 -0.28 -13.25
C GLU A 22 6.44 -0.15 -12.26
N PRO A 23 7.64 0.24 -12.72
CA PRO A 23 8.79 0.47 -11.85
C PRO A 23 8.56 1.56 -10.79
N VAL A 24 9.18 1.38 -9.62
CA VAL A 24 9.23 2.38 -8.54
C VAL A 24 10.65 2.92 -8.46
N ASP A 25 10.78 4.24 -8.55
CA ASP A 25 12.08 4.91 -8.38
C ASP A 25 12.43 5.02 -6.87
N PRO A 26 13.54 4.41 -6.42
CA PRO A 26 13.97 4.43 -5.02
C PRO A 26 14.40 5.82 -4.53
N ASP A 27 14.76 6.73 -5.43
CA ASP A 27 15.34 8.04 -5.11
C ASP A 27 14.27 9.14 -4.98
N LEU A 28 13.00 8.82 -5.29
CA LEU A 28 11.91 9.78 -5.15
C LEU A 28 11.67 10.18 -3.69
N PRO A 29 11.35 11.46 -3.43
CA PRO A 29 10.95 11.91 -2.10
C PRO A 29 9.71 11.15 -1.61
N TYR A 30 9.66 10.77 -0.33
CA TYR A 30 8.57 9.93 0.22
C TYR A 30 7.14 10.49 0.06
N LEU A 31 6.99 11.79 -0.19
CA LEU A 31 5.70 12.45 -0.44
C LEU A 31 5.28 12.41 -1.92
N ASP A 32 6.19 12.04 -2.81
CA ASP A 32 5.88 11.90 -4.23
C ASP A 32 4.81 10.81 -4.43
N ASN A 33 3.92 11.05 -5.39
CA ASN A 33 2.88 10.10 -5.75
C ASN A 33 3.45 8.78 -6.28
N TRP A 34 4.62 8.83 -6.91
CA TRP A 34 5.34 7.68 -7.45
C TRP A 34 6.41 7.14 -6.48
N ALA A 35 6.50 7.66 -5.26
CA ALA A 35 7.40 7.11 -4.26
C ALA A 35 6.95 5.73 -3.74
N ALA A 36 7.92 4.95 -3.27
CA ALA A 36 7.69 3.66 -2.64
C ALA A 36 6.85 3.79 -1.35
N SER A 37 5.78 3.00 -1.28
CA SER A 37 4.97 2.79 -0.09
C SER A 37 4.79 1.30 0.17
N LEU A 38 4.37 0.97 1.38
CA LEU A 38 3.97 -0.40 1.72
C LEU A 38 2.46 -0.48 1.68
N ASP A 39 1.97 -1.40 0.85
CA ASP A 39 0.57 -1.74 0.73
C ASP A 39 0.31 -3.07 1.45
N HIS A 40 -0.73 -3.10 2.28
CA HIS A 40 -1.19 -4.31 2.95
C HIS A 40 -2.07 -5.13 2.02
N ILE A 41 -1.69 -6.36 1.70
CA ILE A 41 -2.45 -7.24 0.79
C ILE A 41 -3.86 -7.47 1.36
N VAL A 42 -3.94 -7.96 2.59
CA VAL A 42 -5.14 -7.94 3.42
C VAL A 42 -5.17 -6.62 4.16
N CYS A 43 -6.12 -5.74 3.83
CA CYS A 43 -6.21 -4.42 4.43
C CYS A 43 -6.40 -4.53 5.95
N GLN A 44 -5.65 -3.72 6.70
CA GLN A 44 -5.72 -3.67 8.16
C GLN A 44 -7.11 -3.29 8.71
N ALA A 45 -7.95 -2.60 7.91
CA ALA A 45 -9.30 -2.22 8.32
C ALA A 45 -10.32 -3.36 8.22
N TRP A 46 -9.97 -4.47 7.56
CA TRP A 46 -10.88 -5.60 7.34
C TRP A 46 -10.84 -6.66 8.46
N THR A 47 -9.94 -6.50 9.43
CA THR A 47 -9.63 -7.50 10.45
C THR A 47 -9.42 -6.83 11.81
N ASP A 48 -9.80 -7.51 12.89
CA ASP A 48 -9.56 -7.07 14.26
C ASP A 48 -8.06 -7.17 14.66
N GLU A 49 -7.31 -8.08 14.02
CA GLU A 49 -5.87 -8.29 14.22
C GLU A 49 -5.13 -8.07 12.89
N PRO A 50 -4.62 -6.84 12.64
CA PRO A 50 -3.88 -6.54 11.42
C PRO A 50 -2.54 -7.27 11.33
N ASP A 51 -2.29 -7.91 10.20
CA ASP A 51 -0.99 -8.52 9.92
C ASP A 51 -0.03 -7.51 9.28
N HIS A 52 1.04 -7.18 10.02
CA HIS A 52 2.12 -6.30 9.57
C HIS A 52 3.40 -7.07 9.18
N SER A 53 3.29 -8.39 9.03
CA SER A 53 4.36 -9.26 8.57
C SER A 53 4.76 -8.93 7.12
N PRO A 54 6.01 -9.19 6.71
CA PRO A 54 6.43 -9.05 5.31
C PRO A 54 5.54 -9.83 4.32
N GLU A 55 4.93 -10.92 4.76
CA GLU A 55 4.06 -11.78 3.95
C GLU A 55 2.76 -11.07 3.54
N ASN A 56 2.22 -10.19 4.40
CA ASN A 56 1.04 -9.39 4.10
C ASN A 56 1.36 -8.00 3.53
N LEU A 57 2.63 -7.69 3.29
CA LEU A 57 3.08 -6.40 2.77
C LEU A 57 3.65 -6.55 1.35
N ARG A 58 3.40 -5.55 0.51
CA ARG A 58 3.99 -5.45 -0.83
C ARG A 58 4.38 -4.00 -1.16
N LEU A 59 5.32 -3.85 -2.08
CA LEU A 59 5.70 -2.57 -2.65
C LEU A 59 4.58 -2.04 -3.56
N ALA A 60 4.18 -0.79 -3.33
CA ALA A 60 3.31 -0.05 -4.22
C ALA A 60 3.73 1.42 -4.32
N HIS A 61 3.43 2.08 -5.43
CA HIS A 61 3.48 3.55 -5.46
C HIS A 61 2.52 4.11 -4.41
N ARG A 62 2.91 5.22 -3.77
CA ARG A 62 2.07 5.94 -2.80
C ARG A 62 0.68 6.26 -3.38
N TRP A 63 0.62 6.69 -4.64
CA TRP A 63 -0.63 7.00 -5.32
C TRP A 63 -1.48 5.76 -5.58
N CYS A 64 -0.91 4.68 -6.10
CA CYS A 64 -1.64 3.43 -6.34
C CYS A 64 -2.25 2.87 -5.04
N ASN A 65 -1.45 2.87 -3.96
CA ASN A 65 -1.92 2.47 -2.63
C ASN A 65 -3.06 3.37 -2.13
N SER A 66 -2.91 4.69 -2.28
CA SER A 66 -3.97 5.64 -1.89
C SER A 66 -5.25 5.50 -2.70
N VAL A 67 -5.17 5.16 -3.99
CA VAL A 67 -6.34 4.97 -4.87
C VAL A 67 -7.06 3.67 -4.51
N ARG A 68 -6.32 2.61 -4.21
CA ARG A 68 -6.90 1.36 -3.71
C ARG A 68 -7.67 1.58 -2.41
N GLY A 69 -7.07 2.33 -1.48
CA GLY A 69 -7.69 2.60 -0.18
C GLY A 69 -7.96 1.31 0.60
N ASP A 70 -9.09 1.26 1.29
CA ASP A 70 -9.60 0.06 1.96
C ASP A 70 -10.67 -0.67 1.13
N GLU A 71 -10.86 -0.28 -0.13
CA GLU A 71 -11.92 -0.77 -1.03
C GLU A 71 -13.35 -0.66 -0.45
N THR A 72 -13.56 0.19 0.56
CA THR A 72 -14.89 0.49 1.08
C THR A 72 -15.52 1.59 0.22
N TYR A 73 -16.67 1.30 -0.38
CA TYR A 73 -17.43 2.26 -1.16
C TYR A 73 -18.72 2.62 -0.42
N TYR A 74 -18.96 3.91 -0.22
CA TYR A 74 -20.18 4.39 0.43
C TYR A 74 -21.26 4.66 -0.62
N GLU A 75 -22.42 4.04 -0.44
CA GLU A 75 -23.61 4.41 -1.18
C GLU A 75 -24.09 5.81 -0.75
N THR A 76 -24.65 6.57 -1.69
CA THR A 76 -25.19 7.91 -1.37
C THR A 76 -26.26 7.86 -0.29
N SER A 77 -27.04 6.76 -0.26
CA SER A 77 -28.06 6.52 0.78
C SER A 77 -27.46 6.38 2.18
N VAL A 78 -26.24 5.85 2.30
CA VAL A 78 -25.53 5.69 3.57
C VAL A 78 -24.96 7.04 4.03
N LEU A 79 -24.44 7.84 3.10
CA LEU A 79 -23.91 9.18 3.40
C LEU A 79 -25.01 10.19 3.78
N ALA A 80 -26.19 10.09 3.16
CA ALA A 80 -27.32 10.99 3.44
C ALA A 80 -28.02 10.71 4.78
N ALA A 81 -27.73 9.58 5.42
CA ALA A 81 -28.32 9.16 6.69
C ALA A 81 -27.46 9.53 7.93
N ALA A 82 -26.30 10.16 7.72
CA ALA A 82 -25.39 10.63 8.76
C ALA A 82 -25.51 12.15 8.96
#